data_AF-A0A0G1NMC2-F1
#
_entry.id   AF-A0A0G1NMC2-F1
#
_cell.length_a   1.000
_cell.length_b   1.000
_cell.length_c   1.000
_cell.angle_alpha   90.00
_cell.angle_beta   90.00
_cell.angle_gamma   90.00
#
_symmetry.space_group_name_H-M   'P 1'
#
loop_
_entity.id
_entity.type
_entity.pdbx_description
1 polymer ?
#
loop_
_entity_poly.entity_id
_entity_poly.type
_entity_poly.pdbx_seq_one_letter_code
_entity_poly.pdbx_strand_id
1 'polypeptide(L)'
;MKIKIACLSLAALFLVTSVSVSATDSTSSATDSVKRFPKVSSPSAQKSPKVTPSEGKGRSCEVKEVVIKKRMVNLLRMATNMLDKFDSITARVQNYYTSKLVPQGKTLANYDTLVSGINSKKDGVKAAIANAEADSAGFNCDVDKPKDLFNKFHQDMQKVIRSLKEYRTSVRNLIVAVHGLVGKKGGVSPSSTPLGTLAPTATVMPAPTATPNNL
;
A
#
# COMPACT_ATOMS: atom_id res chain seq x y z
N MET A 1 -14.04 -13.26 -41.64
CA MET A 1 -14.79 -12.39 -40.72
C MET A 1 -13.93 -11.18 -40.37
N LYS A 2 -14.35 -9.97 -40.73
CA LYS A 2 -13.58 -8.72 -40.56
C LYS A 2 -13.98 -8.05 -39.24
N ILE A 3 -13.16 -8.19 -38.20
CA ILE A 3 -13.40 -7.53 -36.90
C ILE A 3 -12.82 -6.12 -36.97
N LYS A 4 -13.70 -5.12 -37.09
CA LYS A 4 -13.35 -3.70 -37.03
C LYS A 4 -12.98 -3.33 -35.59
N ILE A 5 -11.70 -3.12 -35.33
CA ILE A 5 -11.18 -2.64 -34.04
C ILE A 5 -11.47 -1.14 -33.96
N ALA A 6 -12.46 -0.77 -33.15
CA ALA A 6 -12.70 0.62 -32.78
C ALA A 6 -11.51 1.10 -31.92
N CYS A 7 -10.74 2.04 -32.46
CA CYS A 7 -9.80 2.87 -31.72
C CYS A 7 -10.58 3.72 -30.71
N LEU A 8 -10.75 3.21 -29.49
CA LEU A 8 -11.18 4.03 -28.37
C LEU A 8 -9.97 4.83 -27.86
N SER A 9 -10.05 6.14 -28.03
CA SER A 9 -9.11 7.15 -27.59
C SER A 9 -8.92 7.12 -26.07
N LEU A 10 -7.88 6.44 -25.59
CA LEU A 10 -7.47 6.45 -24.19
C LEU A 10 -6.53 7.62 -23.88
N ALA A 11 -6.95 8.85 -24.24
CA ALA A 11 -6.14 10.06 -24.10
C ALA A 11 -6.65 11.05 -23.03
N ALA A 12 -7.65 10.69 -22.23
CA ALA A 12 -8.19 11.61 -21.22
C ALA A 12 -8.56 10.87 -19.93
N LEU A 13 -7.60 10.68 -19.02
CA LEU A 13 -7.88 10.49 -17.58
C LEU A 13 -6.64 10.47 -16.68
N PHE A 14 -5.64 11.33 -16.88
CA PHE A 14 -4.66 11.60 -15.82
C PHE A 14 -4.16 13.05 -15.87
N LEU A 15 -5.07 14.00 -15.60
CA LEU A 15 -4.68 15.29 -15.04
C LEU A 15 -4.28 15.05 -13.58
N VAL A 16 -2.99 14.74 -13.38
CA VAL A 16 -2.35 14.84 -12.07
C VAL A 16 -2.17 16.32 -11.78
N THR A 17 -3.06 16.91 -10.99
CA THR A 17 -2.83 18.22 -10.39
C THR A 17 -1.71 18.06 -9.37
N SER A 18 -0.52 18.52 -9.76
CA SER A 18 0.59 18.81 -8.87
C SER A 18 0.19 19.94 -7.94
N VAL A 19 -0.14 19.61 -6.69
CA VAL A 19 -0.29 20.61 -5.62
C VAL A 19 1.11 20.89 -5.08
N SER A 20 1.68 22.02 -5.48
CA SER A 20 2.89 22.57 -4.87
C SER A 20 2.55 23.05 -3.47
N VAL A 21 3.17 22.45 -2.45
CA VAL A 21 3.19 23.02 -1.09
C VAL A 21 4.23 24.13 -1.09
N SER A 22 3.78 25.38 -1.20
CA SER A 22 4.59 26.55 -0.90
C SER A 22 4.53 26.81 0.61
N ALA A 23 5.67 26.74 1.27
CA ALA A 23 5.84 27.23 2.62
C ALA A 23 5.84 28.77 2.58
N THR A 24 4.76 29.39 3.04
CA THR A 24 4.72 30.83 3.31
C THR A 24 5.04 31.05 4.78
N ASP A 25 6.28 31.47 5.02
CA ASP A 25 6.70 32.22 6.20
C ASP A 25 6.09 33.62 6.12
N SER A 26 5.31 34.04 7.11
CA SER A 26 4.75 35.40 7.19
C SER A 26 4.47 35.80 8.63
N THR A 27 5.50 36.44 9.18
CA THR A 27 5.52 37.45 10.23
C THR A 27 4.35 38.45 10.16
N SER A 28 3.62 38.53 11.28
CA SER A 28 2.82 39.63 11.87
C SER A 28 2.25 40.76 11.01
N SER A 29 0.94 41.03 11.16
CA SER A 29 0.44 42.34 11.64
C SER A 29 -1.05 42.35 11.95
N ALA A 30 -1.39 43.20 12.93
CA ALA A 30 -2.67 43.40 13.56
C ALA A 30 -3.76 43.98 12.64
N THR A 31 -5.02 43.59 12.90
CA THR A 31 -6.26 44.40 12.89
C THR A 31 -7.41 43.41 13.19
N ASP A 32 -7.90 43.39 14.42
CA ASP A 32 -9.09 44.11 14.87
C ASP A 32 -10.35 43.77 14.04
N SER A 33 -11.10 42.78 14.51
CA SER A 33 -12.55 42.64 14.29
C SER A 33 -13.10 41.59 15.27
N VAL A 34 -13.45 42.08 16.45
CA VAL A 34 -14.22 41.38 17.48
C VAL A 34 -15.61 41.02 16.92
N LYS A 35 -15.78 39.78 16.42
CA LYS A 35 -17.10 39.17 16.28
C LYS A 35 -17.37 38.32 17.53
N ARG A 36 -18.09 38.94 18.47
CA ARG A 36 -18.66 38.34 19.68
C ARG A 36 -19.47 37.11 19.32
N PHE A 37 -18.99 35.93 19.70
CA PHE A 37 -19.85 34.75 19.82
C PHE A 37 -20.79 34.95 21.01
N PRO A 38 -22.08 34.61 20.89
CA PRO A 38 -22.99 34.62 22.04
C PRO A 38 -22.48 33.62 23.08
N LYS A 39 -22.20 34.16 24.27
CA LYS A 39 -21.95 33.45 25.51
C LYS A 39 -23.17 32.59 25.81
N VAL A 40 -23.15 31.32 25.38
CA VAL A 40 -24.12 30.32 25.81
C VAL A 40 -23.86 30.08 27.29
N SER A 41 -24.73 30.68 28.10
CA SER A 41 -24.87 30.47 29.51
C SER A 41 -25.02 28.98 29.79
N SER A 42 -24.01 28.46 30.50
CA SER A 42 -24.01 27.16 31.15
C SER A 42 -25.25 27.02 32.04
N PRO A 43 -26.17 26.06 31.79
CA PRO A 43 -27.20 25.71 32.74
C PRO A 43 -26.68 24.63 33.68
N SER A 44 -26.63 25.01 34.96
CA SER A 44 -26.95 24.19 36.11
C SER A 44 -26.02 23.01 36.43
N ALA A 45 -25.36 23.15 37.58
CA ALA A 45 -24.85 22.06 38.39
C ALA A 45 -25.98 21.09 38.78
N GLN A 46 -26.32 20.16 37.88
CA GLN A 46 -27.02 18.95 38.27
C GLN A 46 -26.02 18.04 39.00
N LYS A 47 -26.19 17.97 40.33
CA LYS A 47 -25.67 16.90 41.18
C LYS A 47 -25.95 15.57 40.49
N SER A 48 -24.92 15.02 39.84
CA SER A 48 -24.98 13.68 39.29
C SER A 48 -25.17 12.72 40.48
N PRO A 49 -26.13 11.79 40.43
CA PRO A 49 -26.22 10.76 41.45
C PRO A 49 -24.86 10.06 41.53
N LYS A 50 -24.36 9.93 42.76
CA LYS A 50 -23.08 9.29 43.10
C LYS A 50 -23.19 7.80 42.75
N VAL A 51 -23.01 7.49 41.47
CA VAL A 51 -22.90 6.11 40.98
C VAL A 51 -21.68 5.51 41.66
N THR A 52 -21.90 4.41 42.37
CA THR A 52 -20.85 3.61 42.99
C THR A 52 -19.78 3.27 41.94
N PRO A 53 -18.47 3.45 42.23
CA PRO A 53 -17.40 3.32 41.24
C PRO A 53 -17.22 1.94 40.60
N SER A 54 -17.98 0.92 41.03
CA SER A 54 -17.87 -0.47 40.58
C SER A 54 -18.78 -0.80 39.39
N GLU A 55 -20.02 -0.28 39.33
CA GLU A 55 -20.96 -0.59 38.24
C GLU A 55 -20.90 0.40 37.06
N GLY A 56 -20.45 1.64 37.29
CA GLY A 56 -20.29 2.65 36.24
C GLY A 56 -19.06 2.44 35.34
N LYS A 57 -18.02 1.76 35.84
CA LYS A 57 -16.76 1.54 35.09
C LYS A 57 -16.93 0.50 33.97
N GLY A 58 -17.69 -0.58 34.18
CA GLY A 58 -17.96 -1.61 33.17
C GLY A 58 -18.63 -1.03 31.93
N ARG A 59 -19.75 -0.30 32.10
CA ARG A 59 -20.46 0.38 31.00
C ARG A 59 -19.58 1.37 30.22
N SER A 60 -18.68 2.07 30.92
CA SER A 60 -17.77 3.01 30.25
C SER A 60 -16.70 2.31 29.40
N CYS A 61 -16.37 1.05 29.73
CA CYS A 61 -15.43 0.26 28.95
C CYS A 61 -16.11 -0.32 27.71
N GLU A 62 -17.28 -0.93 27.85
CA GLU A 62 -18.06 -1.51 26.75
C GLU A 62 -18.33 -0.48 25.63
N VAL A 63 -18.74 0.74 26.00
CA VAL A 63 -18.97 1.82 25.02
C VAL A 63 -17.67 2.19 24.28
N LYS A 64 -16.54 2.25 25.00
CA LYS A 64 -15.23 2.54 24.38
C LYS A 64 -14.76 1.38 23.51
N GLU A 65 -15.03 0.15 23.91
CA GLU A 65 -14.67 -1.05 23.15
C GLU A 65 -15.32 -1.05 21.76
N VAL A 66 -16.62 -0.77 21.69
CA VAL A 66 -17.35 -0.68 20.42
C VAL A 66 -16.73 0.38 19.50
N VAL A 67 -16.37 1.55 20.06
CA VAL A 67 -15.74 2.63 19.28
C VAL A 67 -14.35 2.21 18.78
N ILE A 68 -13.55 1.54 19.62
CA ILE A 68 -12.21 1.07 19.26
C ILE A 68 -12.29 -0.03 18.19
N LYS A 69 -13.14 -1.03 18.38
CA LYS A 69 -13.38 -2.10 17.39
C LYS A 69 -13.82 -1.53 16.05
N LYS A 70 -14.78 -0.59 16.05
CA LYS A 70 -15.23 0.09 14.83
C LYS A 70 -14.08 0.83 14.13
N ARG A 71 -13.19 1.47 14.90
CA ARG A 71 -12.01 2.14 14.35
C ARG A 71 -11.03 1.14 13.75
N MET A 72 -10.75 0.02 14.41
CA MET A 72 -9.88 -1.06 13.92
C MET A 72 -10.42 -1.63 12.60
N VAL A 73 -11.70 -2.00 12.55
CA VAL A 73 -12.37 -2.51 11.34
C VAL A 73 -12.30 -1.50 10.20
N ASN A 74 -12.52 -0.21 10.47
CA ASN A 74 -12.45 0.81 9.43
C ASN A 74 -11.03 0.96 8.85
N LEU A 75 -9.99 0.83 9.68
CA LEU A 75 -8.60 0.88 9.24
C LEU A 75 -8.24 -0.34 8.37
N LEU A 76 -8.67 -1.53 8.76
CA LEU A 76 -8.49 -2.77 7.98
C LEU A 76 -9.22 -2.71 6.63
N ARG A 77 -10.47 -2.21 6.64
CA ARG A 77 -11.23 -1.95 5.41
C ARG A 77 -10.52 -0.97 4.48
N MET A 78 -9.96 0.11 5.02
CA MET A 78 -9.18 1.06 4.24
C MET A 78 -7.94 0.40 3.61
N ALA A 79 -7.21 -0.42 4.37
CA ALA A 79 -6.04 -1.13 3.87
C ALA A 79 -6.39 -2.11 2.74
N THR A 80 -7.47 -2.88 2.91
CA THR A 80 -7.99 -3.81 1.89
C THR A 80 -8.41 -3.09 0.62
N ASN A 81 -9.15 -1.99 0.75
CA ASN A 81 -9.53 -1.16 -0.40
C ASN A 81 -8.31 -0.60 -1.16
N MET A 82 -7.20 -0.31 -0.48
CA MET A 82 -5.96 0.13 -1.14
C MET A 82 -5.25 -1.01 -1.86
N LEU A 83 -5.21 -2.20 -1.25
CA LEU A 83 -4.71 -3.42 -1.88
C LEU A 83 -5.45 -3.70 -3.20
N ASP A 84 -6.78 -3.68 -3.17
CA ASP A 84 -7.63 -3.94 -4.35
C ASP A 84 -7.42 -2.91 -5.47
N LYS A 85 -7.25 -1.63 -5.09
CA LYS A 85 -6.95 -0.56 -6.05
C LYS A 85 -5.61 -0.79 -6.75
N PHE A 86 -4.58 -1.16 -6.00
CA PHE A 86 -3.27 -1.47 -6.58
C PHE A 86 -3.32 -2.71 -7.46
N ASP A 87 -4.06 -3.75 -7.06
CA ASP A 87 -4.28 -4.96 -7.86
C ASP A 87 -4.96 -4.65 -9.20
N SER A 88 -6.03 -3.86 -9.18
CA SER A 88 -6.71 -3.42 -10.40
C SER A 88 -5.78 -2.63 -11.33
N ILE A 89 -4.93 -1.75 -10.79
CA ILE A 89 -3.95 -1.01 -11.58
C ILE A 89 -2.92 -1.96 -12.20
N THR A 90 -2.34 -2.86 -11.40
CA THR A 90 -1.38 -3.86 -11.86
C THR A 90 -1.98 -4.71 -13.00
N ALA A 91 -3.20 -5.22 -12.83
CA ALA A 91 -3.87 -6.02 -13.84
C ALA A 91 -4.05 -5.26 -15.17
N ARG A 92 -4.47 -3.99 -15.11
CA ARG A 92 -4.62 -3.15 -16.31
C ARG A 92 -3.28 -2.93 -17.03
N VAL A 93 -2.21 -2.67 -16.29
CA VAL A 93 -0.87 -2.43 -16.85
C VAL A 93 -0.31 -3.72 -17.47
N GLN A 94 -0.45 -4.85 -16.80
CA GLN A 94 -0.04 -6.15 -17.33
C GLN A 94 -0.83 -6.50 -18.60
N ASN A 95 -2.15 -6.32 -18.59
CA ASN A 95 -2.99 -6.57 -19.77
C ASN A 95 -2.63 -5.63 -20.93
N TYR A 96 -2.37 -4.34 -20.67
CA TYR A 96 -1.91 -3.43 -21.72
C TYR A 96 -0.58 -3.87 -22.32
N TYR A 97 0.39 -4.25 -21.49
CA TYR A 97 1.69 -4.75 -21.94
C TYR A 97 1.53 -5.99 -22.84
N THR A 98 0.81 -7.02 -22.37
CA THR A 98 0.67 -8.29 -23.10
C THR A 98 -0.22 -8.19 -24.34
N SER A 99 -1.29 -7.39 -24.30
CA SER A 99 -2.26 -7.30 -25.41
C SER A 99 -1.91 -6.24 -26.45
N LYS A 100 -1.14 -5.21 -26.11
CA LYS A 100 -0.83 -4.08 -27.02
C LYS A 100 0.64 -3.95 -27.34
N LEU A 101 1.54 -4.04 -26.35
CA LEU A 101 2.96 -3.78 -26.59
C LEU A 101 3.71 -4.99 -27.14
N VAL A 102 3.48 -6.18 -26.56
CA VAL A 102 4.12 -7.41 -27.02
C VAL A 102 3.82 -7.71 -28.50
N PRO A 103 2.57 -7.61 -29.00
CA PRO A 103 2.27 -7.80 -30.42
C PRO A 103 2.91 -6.73 -31.35
N GLN A 104 3.28 -5.58 -30.81
CA GLN A 104 4.01 -4.53 -31.53
C GLN A 104 5.54 -4.75 -31.51
N GLY A 105 6.01 -5.89 -30.97
CA GLY A 105 7.44 -6.17 -30.80
C GLY A 105 8.11 -5.36 -29.70
N LYS A 106 7.34 -4.66 -28.86
CA LYS A 106 7.86 -3.85 -27.75
C LYS A 106 7.91 -4.70 -26.49
N THR A 107 9.05 -5.31 -26.21
CA THR A 107 9.28 -6.14 -25.04
C THR A 107 10.13 -5.43 -24.00
N LEU A 108 9.89 -5.75 -22.72
CA LEU A 108 10.64 -5.25 -21.58
C LEU A 108 11.47 -6.40 -21.01
N ALA A 109 12.81 -6.29 -21.07
CA ALA A 109 13.71 -7.37 -20.68
C ALA A 109 13.59 -7.79 -19.21
N ASN A 110 13.24 -6.86 -18.31
CA ASN A 110 13.09 -7.10 -16.87
C ASN A 110 11.62 -7.20 -16.42
N TYR A 111 10.69 -7.51 -17.34
CA TYR A 111 9.26 -7.57 -17.03
C TYR A 111 8.94 -8.59 -15.92
N ASP A 112 9.43 -9.82 -16.05
CA ASP A 112 9.12 -10.90 -15.10
C ASP A 112 9.65 -10.58 -13.69
N THR A 113 10.83 -9.96 -13.61
CA THR A 113 11.39 -9.48 -12.33
C THR A 113 10.50 -8.42 -11.69
N LEU A 114 9.96 -7.48 -12.48
CA LEU A 114 9.04 -6.45 -11.96
C LEU A 114 7.71 -7.06 -11.48
N VAL A 115 7.15 -8.02 -12.23
CA VAL A 115 5.92 -8.72 -11.84
C VAL A 115 6.13 -9.56 -10.59
N SER A 116 7.23 -10.30 -10.51
CA SER A 116 7.61 -11.07 -9.32
C SER A 116 7.77 -10.17 -8.10
N GLY A 117 8.47 -9.03 -8.25
CA GLY A 117 8.61 -8.02 -7.20
C GLY A 117 7.27 -7.46 -6.74
N ILE A 118 6.34 -7.19 -7.66
CA ILE A 118 4.96 -6.78 -7.32
C ILE A 118 4.26 -7.86 -6.48
N ASN A 119 4.29 -9.12 -6.92
CA ASN A 119 3.62 -10.22 -6.22
C ASN A 119 4.18 -10.41 -4.80
N SER A 120 5.51 -10.38 -4.64
CA SER A 120 6.15 -10.44 -3.33
C SER A 120 5.69 -9.30 -2.40
N LYS A 121 5.60 -8.07 -2.90
CA LYS A 121 5.12 -6.93 -2.10
C LYS A 121 3.63 -7.00 -1.79
N LYS A 122 2.81 -7.52 -2.72
CA LYS A 122 1.39 -7.81 -2.50
C LYS A 122 1.21 -8.81 -1.36
N ASP A 123 1.97 -9.89 -1.36
CA ASP A 123 1.90 -10.91 -0.31
C ASP A 123 2.37 -10.35 1.04
N GLY A 124 3.37 -9.47 1.05
CA GLY A 124 3.77 -8.72 2.23
C GLY A 124 2.67 -7.80 2.80
N VAL A 125 1.82 -7.21 1.94
CA VAL A 125 0.64 -6.46 2.39
C VAL A 125 -0.40 -7.40 3.01
N LYS A 126 -0.72 -8.51 2.34
CA LYS A 126 -1.69 -9.49 2.84
C LYS A 126 -1.28 -10.05 4.20
N ALA A 127 -0.01 -10.43 4.36
CA ALA A 127 0.51 -10.91 5.64
C ALA A 127 0.41 -9.85 6.75
N ALA A 128 0.73 -8.59 6.44
CA ALA A 128 0.60 -7.50 7.41
C ALA A 128 -0.86 -7.23 7.80
N ILE A 129 -1.80 -7.30 6.85
CA ILE A 129 -3.24 -7.16 7.12
C ILE A 129 -3.72 -8.30 8.01
N ALA A 130 -3.36 -9.55 7.69
CA ALA A 130 -3.74 -10.72 8.48
C ALA A 130 -3.27 -10.63 9.95
N ASN A 131 -2.04 -10.13 10.18
CA ASN A 131 -1.54 -9.90 11.54
C ASN A 131 -2.36 -8.83 12.28
N ALA A 132 -2.69 -7.72 11.63
CA ALA A 132 -3.52 -6.68 12.22
C ALA A 132 -4.97 -7.14 12.46
N GLU A 133 -5.52 -8.00 11.60
CA GLU A 133 -6.83 -8.64 11.79
C GLU A 133 -6.83 -9.53 13.03
N ALA A 134 -5.82 -10.38 13.19
CA ALA A 134 -5.66 -11.24 14.36
C ALA A 134 -5.63 -10.43 15.67
N ASP A 135 -4.91 -9.30 15.69
CA ASP A 135 -4.85 -8.41 16.84
C ASP A 135 -6.19 -7.75 17.16
N SER A 136 -6.94 -7.36 16.13
CA SER A 136 -8.25 -6.73 16.30
C SER A 136 -9.29 -7.71 16.85
N ALA A 137 -9.21 -8.99 16.50
CA ALA A 137 -10.12 -10.03 16.98
C ALA A 137 -9.96 -10.31 18.48
N GLY A 138 -8.75 -10.14 19.02
CA GLY A 138 -8.46 -10.36 20.43
C GLY A 138 -8.80 -9.20 21.36
N PHE A 139 -9.19 -8.03 20.85
CA PHE A 139 -9.44 -6.86 21.69
C PHE A 139 -10.76 -6.97 22.46
N ASN A 140 -10.69 -6.93 23.78
CA ASN A 140 -11.83 -6.78 24.68
C ASN A 140 -11.43 -5.93 25.90
N CYS A 141 -12.42 -5.41 26.62
CA CYS A 141 -12.20 -4.63 27.84
C CYS A 141 -11.83 -5.46 29.07
N ASP A 142 -12.08 -6.77 29.03
CA ASP A 142 -11.94 -7.69 30.17
C ASP A 142 -10.58 -8.39 30.24
N VAL A 143 -9.71 -8.23 29.23
CA VAL A 143 -8.32 -8.71 29.33
C VAL A 143 -7.52 -7.87 30.33
N ASP A 144 -6.50 -8.47 30.92
CA ASP A 144 -5.63 -7.80 31.91
C ASP A 144 -4.92 -6.55 31.35
N LYS A 145 -4.66 -6.50 30.03
CA LYS A 145 -3.86 -5.44 29.39
C LYS A 145 -4.41 -5.03 28.00
N PRO A 146 -5.61 -4.42 27.93
CA PRO A 146 -6.22 -4.02 26.66
C PRO A 146 -5.40 -2.96 25.92
N LYS A 147 -4.65 -2.13 26.66
CA LYS A 147 -3.75 -1.13 26.09
C LYS A 147 -2.62 -1.75 25.29
N ASP A 148 -2.10 -2.89 25.71
CA ASP A 148 -1.00 -3.58 25.02
C ASP A 148 -1.49 -4.18 23.70
N LEU A 149 -2.69 -4.77 23.68
CA LEU A 149 -3.33 -5.24 22.46
C LEU A 149 -3.57 -4.08 21.47
N PHE A 150 -4.06 -2.95 21.95
CA PHE A 150 -4.24 -1.76 21.13
C PHE A 150 -2.92 -1.24 20.54
N ASN A 151 -1.86 -1.20 21.35
CA ASN A 151 -0.52 -0.79 20.90
C ASN A 151 0.04 -1.76 19.86
N LYS A 152 -0.19 -3.07 20.05
CA LYS A 152 0.22 -4.10 19.08
C LYS A 152 -0.50 -3.92 17.74
N PHE A 153 -1.82 -3.74 17.77
CA PHE A 153 -2.61 -3.42 16.57
C PHE A 153 -2.09 -2.16 15.87
N HIS A 154 -1.74 -1.11 16.63
CA HIS A 154 -1.18 0.12 16.06
C HIS A 154 0.17 -0.14 15.35
N GLN A 155 1.07 -0.91 15.96
CA GLN A 155 2.34 -1.29 15.35
C GLN A 155 2.14 -2.12 14.08
N ASP A 156 1.21 -3.07 14.10
CA ASP A 156 0.91 -3.90 12.93
C ASP A 156 0.26 -3.07 11.81
N MET A 157 -0.58 -2.09 12.13
CA MET A 157 -1.07 -1.13 11.13
C MET A 157 0.05 -0.25 10.54
N GLN A 158 1.09 0.11 11.30
CA GLN A 158 2.26 0.79 10.73
C GLN A 158 3.03 -0.10 9.75
N LYS A 159 3.10 -1.41 10.01
CA LYS A 159 3.65 -2.40 9.05
C LYS A 159 2.79 -2.48 7.80
N VAL A 160 1.46 -2.51 7.93
CA VAL A 160 0.51 -2.47 6.79
C VAL A 160 0.77 -1.24 5.91
N ILE A 161 0.89 -0.05 6.51
CA ILE A 161 1.16 1.19 5.78
C ILE A 161 2.50 1.11 5.02
N ARG A 162 3.55 0.56 5.65
CA ARG A 162 4.85 0.37 5.01
C ARG A 162 4.77 -0.57 3.83
N SER A 163 4.15 -1.75 4.01
CA SER A 163 3.95 -2.72 2.94
C SER A 163 3.15 -2.14 1.78
N LEU A 164 2.09 -1.36 2.06
CA LEU A 164 1.30 -0.69 1.01
C LEU A 164 2.12 0.34 0.22
N LYS A 165 3.03 1.07 0.88
CA LYS A 165 3.94 2.00 0.20
C LYS A 165 4.92 1.26 -0.71
N GLU A 166 5.50 0.15 -0.23
CA GLU A 166 6.41 -0.67 -1.03
C GLU A 166 5.69 -1.29 -2.23
N TYR A 167 4.48 -1.80 -2.02
CA TYR A 167 3.67 -2.33 -3.11
C TYR A 167 3.35 -1.24 -4.14
N ARG A 168 2.88 -0.06 -3.71
CA ARG A 168 2.64 1.10 -4.59
C ARG A 168 3.88 1.47 -5.41
N THR A 169 5.05 1.52 -4.78
CA THR A 169 6.31 1.83 -5.47
C THR A 169 6.63 0.79 -6.54
N SER A 170 6.45 -0.50 -6.25
CA SER A 170 6.69 -1.57 -7.22
C SER A 170 5.72 -1.48 -8.42
N VAL A 171 4.43 -1.20 -8.17
CA VAL A 171 3.45 -0.94 -9.24
C VAL A 171 3.84 0.28 -10.08
N ARG A 172 4.31 1.37 -9.45
CA ARG A 172 4.79 2.56 -10.17
C ARG A 172 5.99 2.23 -11.06
N ASN A 173 6.93 1.42 -10.59
CA ASN A 173 8.11 1.04 -11.36
C ASN A 173 7.70 0.26 -12.62
N LEU A 174 6.73 -0.66 -12.52
CA LEU A 174 6.17 -1.33 -13.69
C LEU A 174 5.51 -0.35 -14.66
N ILE A 175 4.69 0.58 -14.18
CA ILE A 175 4.04 1.59 -15.03
C ILE A 175 5.08 2.42 -15.78
N VAL A 176 6.10 2.92 -15.10
CA VAL A 176 7.16 3.73 -15.71
C VAL A 176 7.92 2.93 -16.77
N ALA A 177 8.27 1.68 -16.48
CA ALA A 177 8.98 0.82 -17.43
C ALA A 177 8.14 0.53 -18.68
N VAL A 178 6.86 0.18 -18.50
CA VAL A 178 5.90 -0.06 -19.60
C VAL A 178 5.68 1.22 -20.43
N HIS A 179 5.53 2.37 -19.78
CA HIS A 179 5.36 3.65 -20.47
C HIS A 179 6.62 4.07 -21.25
N GLY A 180 7.82 3.75 -20.75
CA GLY A 180 9.08 3.98 -21.45
C GLY A 180 9.15 3.32 -22.83
N LEU A 181 8.47 2.18 -23.03
CA LEU A 181 8.37 1.51 -24.34
C LEU A 181 7.48 2.26 -25.34
N VAL A 182 6.51 3.04 -24.87
CA VAL A 182 5.60 3.81 -25.72
C VAL A 182 6.34 5.04 -26.30
N GLY A 183 7.17 5.69 -25.48
CA GLY A 183 7.95 6.88 -25.87
C GLY A 183 9.14 6.62 -26.79
N LYS A 184 9.70 5.40 -26.81
CA LYS A 184 10.70 4.99 -27.81
C LYS A 184 10.04 4.78 -29.18
N LYS A 185 9.87 5.85 -29.95
CA LYS A 185 9.68 5.75 -31.41
C LYS A 185 11.01 5.35 -32.05
N GLY A 186 11.10 4.12 -32.56
CA GLY A 186 12.02 3.79 -33.66
C GLY A 186 13.53 3.79 -33.37
N GLY A 187 13.98 3.36 -32.20
CA GLY A 187 15.40 3.07 -31.99
C GLY A 187 15.68 1.61 -32.33
N VAL A 188 16.20 1.35 -33.53
CA VAL A 188 16.81 0.09 -33.93
C VAL A 188 17.63 -0.46 -32.75
N SER A 189 17.30 -1.66 -32.30
CA SER A 189 18.17 -2.45 -31.44
C SER A 189 19.51 -2.58 -32.15
N PRO A 190 20.65 -2.12 -31.61
CA PRO A 190 21.93 -2.61 -32.07
C PRO A 190 21.97 -4.09 -31.66
N SER A 191 21.59 -4.94 -32.61
CA SER A 191 22.07 -6.31 -32.70
C SER A 191 23.58 -6.22 -32.86
N SER A 192 24.30 -6.07 -31.74
CA SER A 192 25.67 -6.49 -31.66
C SER A 192 25.66 -8.01 -31.75
N THR A 193 25.75 -8.50 -32.98
CA THR A 193 26.23 -9.84 -33.29
C THR A 193 27.75 -9.76 -33.22
N PRO A 194 28.44 -10.27 -32.18
CA PRO A 194 29.84 -10.61 -32.33
C PRO A 194 29.91 -11.95 -33.06
N LEU A 195 30.29 -11.84 -34.34
CA LEU A 195 30.77 -12.92 -35.17
C LEU A 195 32.08 -13.47 -34.57
N GLY A 196 32.03 -14.73 -34.12
CA GLY A 196 33.15 -15.68 -34.00
C GLY A 196 34.31 -15.34 -33.06
N THR A 197 34.62 -16.23 -32.12
CA THR A 197 35.95 -16.84 -31.93
C THR A 197 35.87 -17.96 -30.89
N LEU A 198 36.04 -19.18 -31.42
CA LEU A 198 36.63 -20.42 -30.89
C LEU A 198 36.84 -20.62 -29.38
N ALA A 199 36.50 -21.85 -28.97
CA ALA A 199 36.76 -22.53 -27.71
C ALA A 199 38.23 -22.46 -27.24
N PRO A 200 38.49 -22.70 -25.94
CA PRO A 200 38.91 -24.06 -25.56
C PRO A 200 38.32 -24.61 -24.24
N THR A 201 37.94 -25.89 -24.30
CA THR A 201 38.33 -26.98 -23.40
C THR A 201 38.47 -26.76 -21.89
N ALA A 202 37.53 -27.38 -21.17
CA ALA A 202 37.61 -28.17 -19.93
C ALA A 202 38.40 -27.67 -18.71
N THR A 203 37.74 -27.67 -17.54
CA THR A 203 38.18 -28.46 -16.38
C THR A 203 36.97 -28.74 -15.47
N VAL A 204 36.68 -30.03 -15.33
CA VAL A 204 35.79 -30.64 -14.34
C VAL A 204 36.56 -30.75 -13.03
N MET A 205 36.01 -30.30 -11.90
CA MET A 205 36.40 -30.78 -10.57
C MET A 205 35.23 -30.74 -9.56
N PRO A 206 35.27 -31.60 -8.53
CA PRO A 206 34.11 -32.36 -8.09
C PRO A 206 33.43 -31.89 -6.80
N ALA A 207 32.26 -32.48 -6.56
CA ALA A 207 31.40 -32.34 -5.39
C ALA A 207 32.09 -32.72 -4.06
N PRO A 208 31.80 -32.01 -2.95
CA PRO A 208 32.12 -32.49 -1.61
C PRO A 208 31.01 -33.41 -1.06
N THR A 209 31.46 -34.59 -0.65
CA THR A 209 30.76 -35.66 0.07
C THR A 209 30.25 -35.22 1.43
N ALA A 210 29.10 -35.76 1.85
CA ALA A 210 28.45 -35.56 3.14
C ALA A 210 29.20 -36.21 4.33
N THR A 211 28.99 -35.66 5.52
CA THR A 211 29.27 -36.33 6.81
C THR A 211 28.02 -36.25 7.70
N PRO A 212 27.46 -37.37 8.18
CA PRO A 212 26.47 -37.37 9.25
C PRO A 212 27.17 -37.48 10.61
N ASN A 213 26.89 -36.56 11.53
CA ASN A 213 27.26 -36.72 12.93
C ASN A 213 26.03 -37.14 13.74
N ASN A 214 26.10 -38.35 14.29
CA ASN A 214 25.37 -38.79 15.46
C ASN A 214 25.87 -38.00 16.68
N LEU A 215 24.95 -37.50 17.51
CA LEU A 215 24.96 -37.65 18.97
C LEU A 215 23.55 -37.42 19.51
#